data_AF-A0A947FVE1-F1
#
_entry.id   AF-A0A947FVE1-F1
#
_cell.length_a   1.000
_cell.length_b   1.000
_cell.length_c   1.000
_cell.angle_alpha   90.00
_cell.angle_beta   90.00
_cell.angle_gamma   90.00
#
_symmetry.space_group_name_H-M   'P 1'
#
loop_
_entity.id
_entity.type
_entity.pdbx_description
1 polymer ?
#
loop_
_entity_poly.entity_id
_entity_poly.type
_entity_poly.pdbx_seq_one_letter_code
_entity_poly.pdbx_strand_id
1 'polypeptide(L)' 'EAVEPFEKEPLEHSVKAWLEENELSMKLVAQPARVALTGRTKSPGLFEVMEVLGKEKTLSRLRTGAEIAAAAPMPSD' A
#
# COMPACT_ATOMS: atom_id res chain seq x y z
N GLU A 1 5.69 6.18 -7.34
CA GLU A 1 4.74 6.66 -8.36
C GLU A 1 5.20 6.42 -9.81
N ALA A 2 6.45 5.96 -10.03
CA ALA A 2 7.06 5.78 -11.36
C ALA A 2 6.79 4.42 -12.04
N VAL A 3 6.00 3.52 -11.43
CA VAL A 3 5.73 2.19 -12.00
C VAL A 3 4.79 2.33 -13.21
N GLU A 4 5.27 1.91 -14.37
CA GLU A 4 4.50 1.68 -15.59
C GLU A 4 5.03 0.42 -16.31
N PRO A 5 4.17 -0.53 -16.73
CA PRO A 5 2.71 -0.51 -16.59
C PRO A 5 2.27 -0.73 -15.14
N PHE A 6 1.07 -0.24 -14.78
CA PHE A 6 0.49 -0.38 -13.44
C PHE A 6 -0.12 -1.78 -13.21
N GLU A 7 0.71 -2.80 -13.37
CA GLU A 7 0.35 -4.22 -13.28
C GLU A 7 0.96 -4.87 -12.05
N LYS A 8 0.43 -6.04 -11.67
CA LYS A 8 0.80 -6.77 -10.45
C LYS A 8 2.32 -6.96 -10.31
N GLU A 9 2.97 -7.51 -11.34
CA GLU A 9 4.38 -7.87 -11.26
C GLU A 9 5.31 -6.65 -11.14
N PRO A 10 5.20 -5.60 -11.98
CA PRO A 10 5.97 -4.37 -11.82
C PRO A 10 5.75 -3.69 -10.46
N LEU A 11 4.51 -3.69 -9.96
CA LEU A 11 4.19 -3.13 -8.65
C LEU A 11 4.86 -3.91 -7.52
N GLU A 12 4.77 -5.24 -7.57
CA GLU A 12 5.38 -6.11 -6.57
C GLU A 12 6.91 -5.94 -6.56
N HIS A 13 7.53 -5.90 -7.74
CA HIS A 13 8.97 -5.70 -7.87
C HIS A 13 9.40 -4.34 -7.31
N SER A 14 8.74 -3.26 -7.73
CA SER A 14 9.07 -1.89 -7.28
C SER A 14 8.89 -1.72 -5.78
N VAL A 15 7.82 -2.27 -5.20
CA VAL A 15 7.60 -2.19 -3.74
C VAL A 15 8.62 -3.02 -2.98
N LYS A 16 8.98 -4.22 -3.46
CA LYS A 16 10.03 -5.04 -2.82
C LYS A 16 11.40 -4.36 -2.85
N ALA A 17 11.79 -3.79 -3.99
CA ALA A 17 13.04 -3.04 -4.12
C ALA A 17 13.08 -1.85 -3.14
N TRP A 18 12.00 -1.07 -3.10
CA TRP A 18 11.89 0.05 -2.16
C TRP A 18 11.95 -0.41 -0.69
N LEU A 19 11.30 -1.53 -0.35
CA LEU A 19 11.37 -2.09 1.01
C LEU A 19 12.80 -2.51 1.38
N GLU A 20 13.53 -3.14 0.46
CA GLU A 20 14.92 -3.55 0.66
C GLU A 20 15.84 -2.34 0.87
N GLU A 21 15.71 -1.31 0.01
CA GLU A 21 16.47 -0.06 0.12
C GLU A 21 16.26 0.68 1.44
N ASN A 22 15.11 0.48 2.09
CA ASN A 22 14.73 1.13 3.34
C ASN A 22 14.82 0.19 4.56
N GLU A 23 15.34 -1.03 4.38
CA GLU A 23 15.42 -2.06 5.44
C GLU A 23 14.06 -2.38 6.10
N LEU A 24 12.98 -2.26 5.32
CA LEU A 24 11.61 -2.48 5.75
C LEU A 24 11.08 -3.86 5.36
N SER A 25 10.16 -4.39 6.16
CA SER A 25 9.49 -5.66 5.85
C SER A 25 8.14 -5.44 5.18
N MET A 26 7.79 -6.31 4.22
CA MET A 26 6.43 -6.38 3.67
C MET A 26 5.35 -6.53 4.75
N LYS A 27 5.66 -7.21 5.86
CA LYS A 27 4.73 -7.38 6.98
C LYS A 27 4.30 -6.05 7.60
N LEU A 28 5.18 -5.05 7.59
CA LEU A 28 4.91 -3.72 8.13
C LEU A 28 3.93 -2.94 7.25
N VAL A 29 4.12 -2.99 5.93
CA VAL A 29 3.36 -2.13 5.00
C VAL A 29 2.09 -2.79 4.47
N ALA A 30 2.04 -4.11 4.39
CA ALA A 30 0.96 -4.81 3.69
C ALA A 30 -0.39 -4.65 4.37
N GLN A 31 -0.48 -4.73 5.71
CA GLN A 31 -1.76 -4.60 6.40
C GLN A 31 -2.31 -3.16 6.37
N PRO A 32 -1.52 -2.11 6.67
CA PRO A 32 -1.98 -0.73 6.48
C PRO A 32 -2.42 -0.44 5.04
N ALA A 33 -1.67 -0.90 4.04
CA ALA A 33 -2.03 -0.74 2.63
C ALA A 33 -3.36 -1.43 2.30
N ARG A 34 -3.61 -2.67 2.79
CA ARG A 34 -4.90 -3.35 2.61
C ARG A 34 -6.06 -2.56 3.19
N VAL A 35 -5.90 -2.02 4.40
CA VAL A 35 -6.93 -1.22 5.05
C VAL A 35 -7.19 0.06 4.26
N ALA A 36 -6.16 0.78 3.84
CA ALA A 36 -6.31 1.99 3.03
C ALA A 36 -7.01 1.70 1.68
N LEU A 37 -6.67 0.58 1.03
CA LEU A 37 -7.20 0.23 -0.28
C LEU A 37 -8.60 -0.38 -0.25
N THR A 38 -8.95 -1.11 0.81
CA THR A 38 -10.17 -1.95 0.84
C THR A 38 -11.07 -1.74 2.06
N GLY A 39 -10.64 -0.98 3.07
CA GLY A 39 -11.35 -0.83 4.34
C GLY A 39 -11.40 -2.13 5.18
N ARG A 40 -10.53 -3.10 4.87
CA ARG A 40 -10.47 -4.42 5.52
C ARG A 40 -9.02 -4.84 5.73
N THR A 41 -8.76 -5.61 6.77
CA THR A 41 -7.43 -6.16 7.07
C THR A 41 -7.09 -7.41 6.24
N LYS A 42 -8.11 -8.10 5.73
CA LYS A 42 -8.00 -9.22 4.80
C LYS A 42 -8.51 -8.79 3.42
N SER A 43 -7.75 -9.10 2.38
CA SER A 43 -8.06 -8.79 0.98
C SER A 43 -7.54 -9.92 0.07
N PRO A 44 -7.92 -9.95 -1.22
CA PRO A 44 -7.13 -10.61 -2.26
C PRO A 44 -5.67 -10.11 -2.30
N GLY A 45 -4.84 -10.60 -3.23
CA GLY A 45 -3.45 -10.16 -3.36
C GLY A 45 -3.32 -8.63 -3.38
N LEU A 46 -2.41 -8.07 -2.59
CA LEU A 46 -2.29 -6.60 -2.44
C LEU A 46 -2.07 -5.93 -3.79
N PHE A 47 -1.15 -6.46 -4.59
CA PHE A 47 -0.82 -5.94 -5.91
C PHE A 47 -1.90 -6.21 -6.96
N GLU A 48 -2.67 -7.29 -6.83
CA GLU A 48 -3.84 -7.56 -7.68
C GLU A 48 -4.95 -6.52 -7.42
N VAL A 49 -5.17 -6.17 -6.15
CA VAL A 49 -6.09 -5.09 -5.78
C VAL A 49 -5.63 -3.76 -6.37
N MET A 50 -4.32 -3.45 -6.31
CA MET A 50 -3.78 -2.22 -6.88
C MET A 50 -3.97 -2.17 -8.39
N GLU A 51 -3.62 -3.24 -9.11
CA GLU A 51 -3.83 -3.39 -10.55
C GLU A 51 -5.31 -3.15 -10.94
N VAL A 52 -6.25 -3.82 -10.27
CA VAL A 52 -7.70 -3.67 -10.52
C VAL A 52 -8.20 -2.25 -10.24
N LEU A 53 -7.68 -1.60 -9.19
CA LEU A 53 -8.06 -0.22 -8.87
C LEU A 53 -7.47 0.80 -9.84
N GLY A 54 -6.33 0.47 -10.47
CA GLY A 54 -5.53 1.40 -11.25
C GLY A 54 -4.74 2.38 -10.40
N LYS A 55 -3.83 3.10 -11.07
CA LYS A 55 -2.84 4.00 -10.47
C LYS A 55 -3.44 5.12 -9.65
N GLU A 56 -4.32 5.92 -10.26
CA GLU A 56 -4.88 7.12 -9.64
C GLU A 56 -5.61 6.81 -8.34
N LYS A 57 -6.49 5.81 -8.38
CA LYS A 57 -7.32 5.41 -7.24
C LYS A 57 -6.50 4.77 -6.12
N THR A 58 -5.49 3.96 -6.48
CA THR A 58 -4.55 3.38 -5.52
C THR A 58 -3.79 4.47 -4.77
N LEU A 59 -3.19 5.43 -5.48
CA LEU A 59 -2.43 6.52 -4.87
C LEU A 59 -3.32 7.42 -4.01
N SER A 60 -4.50 7.79 -4.50
CA SER A 60 -5.47 8.59 -3.73
C SER A 60 -5.83 7.91 -2.40
N ARG A 61 -6.19 6.62 -2.42
CA ARG A 61 -6.55 5.87 -1.21
C ARG A 61 -5.38 5.71 -0.23
N LEU A 62 -4.18 5.43 -0.73
CA LEU A 62 -2.99 5.32 0.13
C LEU A 62 -2.65 6.63 0.82
N ARG A 63 -2.73 7.77 0.11
CA ARG A 63 -2.52 9.10 0.70
C ARG A 63 -3.54 9.41 1.78
N THR A 64 -4.83 9.22 1.50
CA THR A 64 -5.89 9.40 2.50
C THR A 64 -5.68 8.49 3.71
N GLY A 65 -5.30 7.23 3.49
CA GLY A 65 -5.00 6.30 4.58
C GLY A 65 -3.83 6.76 5.45
N ALA A 66 -2.76 7.28 4.83
CA ALA A 66 -1.60 7.83 5.53
C ALA A 66 -1.94 9.10 6.31
N GLU A 67 -2.74 10.01 5.74
CA GLU A 67 -3.23 11.22 6.41
C GLU A 67 -4.05 10.89 7.66
N ILE A 68 -4.99 9.93 7.54
CA ILE A 68 -5.80 9.47 8.67
C ILE A 68 -4.91 8.84 9.75
N ALA A 69 -3.94 8.01 9.37
CA ALA A 69 -3.03 7.37 10.32
C ALA A 69 -2.14 8.40 11.05
N ALA A 70 -1.65 9.43 10.34
CA ALA A 70 -0.84 10.49 10.92
C ALA A 70 -1.64 11.43 11.86
N ALA A 71 -2.94 11.60 11.62
CA ALA A 71 -3.83 12.39 12.45
C ALA A 71 -4.37 11.63 13.67
N ALA A 72 -4.27 10.29 13.69
CA ALA A 72 -4.74 9.49 14.81
C ALA A 72 -3.82 9.70 16.02
N PRO A 73 -4.37 9.95 17.22
CA PRO A 73 -3.56 9.94 18.43
C PRO A 73 -2.90 8.57 18.55
N MET A 74 -1.59 8.55 18.81
CA MET A 74 -0.87 7.32 19.11
C MET A 74 -1.64 6.58 20.21
N PRO A 75 -1.90 5.27 20.06
CA PRO A 75 -2.48 4.48 21.13
C PRO A 75 -1.59 4.67 22.36
N SER A 76 -2.18 5.20 23.43
CA SER A 76 -1.55 5.13 24.75
C SER A 76 -1.60 3.66 25.17
N ASP A 77 -0.43 3.05 25.31
CA ASP A 77 -0.28 1.75 26.00
C ASP A 77 -0.87 1.80 27.41
#